data_AF-A0A7X7I1A5-F1
#
_entry.id   AF-A0A7X7I1A5-F1
#
_cell.length_a   1.000
_cell.length_b   1.000
_cell.length_c   1.000
_cell.angle_alpha   90.00
_cell.angle_beta   90.00
_cell.angle_gamma   90.00
#
_symmetry.space_group_name_H-M   'P 1'
#
loop_
_entity.id
_entity.type
_entity.pdbx_description
1 polymer ?
#
loop_
_entity_poly.entity_id
_entity_poly.type
_entity_poly.pdbx_seq_one_letter_code
_entity_poly.pdbx_strand_id
1 'polypeptide(L)' 'MAAPAFPKPDDLIKKEDNIKVTLELSKKSIDLFKKYAKKKGFKYQKMIRILVDTYASKTLKA' A
#
# COMPACT_ATOMS: atom_id res chain seq x y z
N MET A 1 13.77 -3.72 40.06
CA MET A 1 13.56 -2.91 38.84
C MET A 1 13.16 -3.86 37.71
N ALA A 2 11.90 -3.86 37.30
CA ALA A 2 11.46 -4.62 36.13
C ALA A 2 11.70 -3.77 34.87
N ALA A 3 12.35 -4.33 33.86
CA ALA A 3 12.58 -3.65 32.58
C ALA A 3 11.24 -3.39 31.86
N PRO A 4 11.08 -2.26 31.14
CA PRO A 4 9.86 -2.00 30.38
C PRO A 4 9.67 -3.06 29.30
N ALA A 5 8.51 -3.69 29.28
CA ALA A 5 8.15 -4.67 28.25
C ALA A 5 8.08 -3.96 26.88
N PHE A 6 8.98 -4.29 25.97
CA PHE A 6 8.86 -3.90 24.58
C PHE A 6 7.80 -4.79 23.90
N PRO A 7 6.90 -4.22 23.07
CA PRO A 7 5.91 -5.02 22.36
C PRO A 7 6.61 -6.06 21.48
N LYS A 8 6.04 -7.27 21.42
CA LYS A 8 6.60 -8.35 20.60
C LYS A 8 6.52 -7.94 19.12
N PRO A 9 7.48 -8.35 18.28
CA PRO A 9 7.52 -7.98 16.86
C PRO A 9 6.21 -8.26 16.11
N ASP A 10 5.48 -9.30 16.51
CA ASP A 10 4.18 -9.68 15.96
C ASP A 10 3.05 -8.66 16.25
N ASP A 11 3.11 -7.93 17.36
CA ASP A 11 2.14 -6.88 17.72
C ASP A 11 2.36 -5.58 16.93
N LEU A 12 3.53 -5.44 16.29
CA LEU A 12 3.88 -4.27 15.46
C LEU A 12 3.35 -4.39 14.02
N ILE A 13 2.93 -5.58 13.59
CA ILE A 13 2.44 -5.81 12.23
C ILE A 13 0.92 -5.59 12.21
N LYS A 14 0.50 -4.33 12.09
CA LYS A 14 -0.88 -4.00 11.69
C LYS A 14 -1.11 -4.54 10.28
N LYS A 15 -1.70 -5.74 10.18
CA LYS A 15 -2.17 -6.29 8.92
C LYS A 15 -3.33 -5.42 8.44
N GLU A 16 -3.12 -4.70 7.36
CA GLU A 16 -4.21 -4.00 6.67
C GLU A 16 -5.17 -5.05 6.06
N ASP A 17 -6.47 -4.92 6.31
CA ASP A 17 -7.54 -5.71 5.67
C ASP A 17 -7.62 -5.36 4.18
N ASN A 18 -6.85 -6.07 3.35
CA ASN A 18 -6.84 -5.89 1.90
C ASN A 18 -7.52 -7.08 1.21
N ILE A 19 -8.45 -6.81 0.30
CA ILE A 19 -9.04 -7.80 -0.59
C ILE A 19 -8.16 -7.90 -1.84
N LYS A 20 -7.78 -9.12 -2.23
CA LYS A 20 -7.06 -9.37 -3.47
C LYS A 20 -8.03 -9.33 -4.65
N VAL A 21 -7.68 -8.54 -5.66
CA VAL A 21 -8.44 -8.42 -6.91
C VAL A 21 -7.49 -8.55 -8.10
N THR A 22 -7.99 -9.06 -9.22
CA THR A 22 -7.26 -9.07 -10.50
C THR A 22 -7.74 -7.88 -11.32
N LEU A 23 -6.82 -7.02 -11.75
CA LEU A 23 -7.11 -5.83 -12.55
C LEU A 23 -6.10 -5.73 -13.69
N GLU A 24 -6.60 -5.54 -14.91
CA GLU A 24 -5.76 -5.26 -16.07
C GLU A 24 -5.45 -3.76 -16.16
N LEU A 25 -4.16 -3.44 -16.33
CA LEU A 25 -3.68 -2.07 -16.46
C LEU A 25 -2.79 -1.96 -17.69
N SER A 26 -2.75 -0.78 -18.30
CA SER A 26 -1.89 -0.55 -19.46
C SER A 26 -0.39 -0.72 -19.10
N LYS A 27 0.38 -1.29 -20.03
CA LYS A 27 1.84 -1.46 -19.88
C LYS A 27 2.54 -0.13 -19.55
N LYS A 28 2.09 0.96 -20.18
CA LYS A 28 2.61 2.32 -19.97
C LYS A 28 2.40 2.78 -18.53
N SER A 29 1.21 2.56 -17.96
CA SER A 29 0.91 2.92 -16.57
C SER A 29 1.79 2.13 -15.60
N ILE A 30 1.93 0.82 -15.80
CA ILE A 30 2.76 -0.04 -14.95
C ILE A 30 4.23 0.37 -14.97
N ASP A 31 4.77 0.72 -16.14
CA ASP A 31 6.15 1.16 -16.28
C ASP A 31 6.43 2.46 -15.49
N LEU A 32 5.50 3.42 -15.58
CA LEU A 32 5.57 4.66 -14.80
C LEU A 32 5.60 4.36 -13.30
N PHE A 33 4.66 3.56 -12.79
CA PHE A 33 4.64 3.19 -11.37
C PHE A 33 5.93 2.52 -10.93
N LYS A 34 6.48 1.60 -11.73
CA LYS A 34 7.77 0.93 -11.43
C LYS A 34 8.92 1.93 -11.37
N LYS A 35 8.99 2.89 -12.30
CA LYS A 35 10.04 3.91 -12.35
C LYS A 35 10.01 4.82 -11.12
N TYR A 36 8.83 5.29 -10.71
CA TYR A 36 8.68 6.12 -9.52
C TYR A 36 8.93 5.34 -8.22
N ALA A 37 8.44 4.10 -8.15
CA ALA A 37 8.65 3.19 -7.03
C ALA A 37 10.14 2.97 -6.74
N LYS A 38 10.93 2.66 -7.78
CA LYS A 38 12.40 2.50 -7.67
C LYS A 38 13.08 3.75 -7.13
N LYS A 39 12.69 4.94 -7.61
CA LYS A 39 13.29 6.21 -7.17
C LYS A 39 13.01 6.53 -5.70
N LYS A 40 11.84 6.19 -5.19
CA LYS A 40 11.42 6.53 -3.82
C LYS A 40 11.60 5.39 -2.81
N GLY A 41 12.03 4.19 -3.24
CA GLY A 41 12.17 3.02 -2.37
C GLY A 41 10.85 2.39 -1.92
N PHE A 42 9.76 2.61 -2.67
CA PHE A 42 8.44 2.04 -2.36
C PHE A 42 8.11 0.87 -3.31
N LYS A 43 7.20 -0.01 -2.89
CA LYS A 43 6.61 -1.04 -3.76
C LYS A 43 5.57 -0.40 -4.69
N TYR A 44 5.65 -0.64 -6.00
CA TYR A 44 4.73 -0.05 -6.98
C TYR A 44 3.26 -0.49 -6.72
N GLN A 45 3.03 -1.69 -6.17
CA GLN A 45 1.69 -2.14 -5.79
C GLN A 45 1.05 -1.22 -4.74
N LYS A 46 1.85 -0.72 -3.78
CA LYS A 46 1.36 0.21 -2.74
C LYS A 46 0.93 1.55 -3.36
N MET A 47 1.64 2.01 -4.40
CA MET A 47 1.26 3.21 -5.14
C MET A 47 -0.08 3.04 -5.86
N ILE A 48 -0.29 1.89 -6.52
CA ILE A 48 -1.56 1.57 -7.19
C ILE A 48 -2.70 1.55 -6.16
N ARG A 49 -2.49 0.88 -5.02
CA ARG A 49 -3.47 0.82 -3.94
C ARG A 49 -3.87 2.22 -3.45
N ILE A 50 -2.90 3.08 -3.12
CA ILE A 50 -3.16 4.45 -2.65
C ILE A 50 -3.92 5.26 -3.69
N LEU A 51 -3.58 5.11 -4.98
CA LEU A 51 -4.25 5.83 -6.07
C LEU A 51 -5.74 5.42 -6.17
N VAL A 52 -6.02 4.12 -6.15
CA VAL A 52 -7.39 3.60 -6.21
C VAL A 52 -8.19 4.01 -4.97
N ASP A 53 -7.60 3.88 -3.78
CA ASP A 53 -8.23 4.25 -2.51
C ASP A 53 -8.55 5.74 -2.43
N THR A 54 -7.61 6.60 -2.86
CA THR A 54 -7.80 8.05 -2.91
C THR A 54 -8.90 8.44 -3.90
N TYR A 55 -8.94 7.78 -5.06
CA TYR A 55 -9.98 8.04 -6.05
C TYR A 55 -11.36 7.63 -5.52
N ALA A 56 -11.49 6.39 -5.03
CA ALA A 56 -12.73 5.90 -4.43
C ALA A 56 -13.20 6.81 -3.28
N SER A 57 -12.31 7.17 -2.36
CA SER A 57 -12.60 8.07 -1.23
C SER A 57 -13.02 9.48 -1.66
N LYS A 58 -12.60 9.96 -2.84
CA LYS A 58 -12.97 11.28 -3.34
C LYS A 58 -14.27 11.27 -4.14
N THR A 59 -14.51 10.22 -4.92
CA THR A 59 -15.53 10.22 -5.98
C THR A 59 -16.72 9.30 -5.67
N LEU A 60 -16.53 8.29 -4.82
CA LEU A 60 -17.56 7.31 -4.48
C LEU A 60 -18.13 7.50 -3.06
N LYS A 61 -17.98 8.69 -2.48
CA LYS A 61 -18.67 9.04 -1.23
C LYS A 61 -20.16 9.06 -1.50
N ALA A 62 -20.87 8.10 -0.90
CA ALA A 62 -22.31 8.17 -0.65
C ALA A 62 -22.59 9.14 0.50
#